data_AF-A0A168LI60-F1
#
_entry.id   AF-A0A168LI60-F1
#
_cell.length_a   1.000
_cell.length_b   1.000
_cell.length_c   1.000
_cell.angle_alpha   90.00
_cell.angle_beta   90.00
_cell.angle_gamma   90.00
#
_symmetry.space_group_name_H-M   'P 1'
#
loop_
_entity.id
_entity.type
_entity.pdbx_description
1 polymer ?
#
loop_
_entity_poly.entity_id
_entity_poly.type
_entity_poly.pdbx_seq_one_letter_code
_entity_poly.pdbx_strand_id
1 'polypeptide(L)'
;RTIPLAAKHISRINELLVLSNPRKVLSDILHELVAAPACYRRPHYEDIRNINVKRSGTTYRKDNDDNVSFDKWLSDLEEEGYLIFVGDLQAYRARSDRFAKGFLSPTQLAQMQTAVAFSLDATHGLVKDKSVIMYTLVVAHSNTGQGFPVGYMITNDHTVGPLAQWLRFLKANGGMTPIQITIDCSIPEVNAILATFDNVTIRFCLFHVMQAIKRQIDRKVVLANGTGEEQANYRGQMMTDLRILINVDTIPEFENAYQDFKVNYHDQVEFLRYLEDKWMAPEKVVMWSDAYRTSVEHDYMRTNNFVESWHNQLKSFFLDRRPNKRLDNLVYVLVRDVAFYHRSQFERISRMIGRMGPIHHENSIRGYRADKISDDELTRRVALQLEGVYTVLSSANEGASYDVAIIDNLIKKCTCIDYERRKRPCKHMYMVERHLKRTIKVFMPAALTSQINAYIDAQIPDSSDEEGEEIRRPRETSDAGSIAAEGDFAGRSSTIDHDSEETDTQVFLQQQNQFFTTMYHERESLGRLTSMSAEDAQRGSDLLDQLARYYEEIVGEIGWDFKLGRSLARQFQLRAH
;
A
#
# COMPACT_ATOMS: atom_id res chain seq x y z
N ARG A 1 40.27 -21.38 -0.67
CA ARG A 1 39.03 -21.89 -1.32
C ARG A 1 38.14 -22.42 -0.21
N THR A 2 36.84 -22.08 -0.17
CA THR A 2 35.92 -22.53 0.88
C THR A 2 35.59 -24.02 0.72
N ILE A 3 35.52 -24.76 1.83
CA ILE A 3 35.08 -26.17 1.84
C ILE A 3 33.59 -26.21 1.43
N PRO A 4 33.15 -27.12 0.55
CA PRO A 4 31.73 -27.22 0.17
C PRO A 4 30.85 -27.63 1.36
N LEU A 5 29.56 -27.26 1.31
CA LEU A 5 28.57 -27.78 2.25
C LEU A 5 28.15 -29.21 1.86
N ALA A 6 27.80 -30.03 2.84
CA ALA A 6 27.30 -31.38 2.62
C ALA A 6 25.96 -31.34 1.85
N ALA A 7 25.78 -32.23 0.87
CA ALA A 7 24.60 -32.27 0.00
C ALA A 7 23.28 -32.35 0.80
N LYS A 8 23.25 -33.13 1.89
CA LYS A 8 22.10 -33.22 2.81
C LYS A 8 21.71 -31.87 3.41
N HIS A 9 22.67 -31.02 3.78
CA HIS A 9 22.39 -29.68 4.30
C HIS A 9 21.90 -28.74 3.19
N ILE A 10 22.38 -28.90 1.95
CA ILE A 10 21.91 -28.13 0.79
C ILE A 10 20.44 -28.48 0.46
N SER A 11 20.06 -29.77 0.52
CA SER A 11 18.65 -30.19 0.40
C SER A 11 17.79 -29.53 1.48
N ARG A 12 18.22 -29.64 2.74
CA ARG A 12 17.50 -29.10 3.90
C ARG A 12 17.34 -27.56 3.85
N ILE A 13 18.39 -26.85 3.41
CA ILE A 13 18.33 -25.40 3.15
C ILE A 13 17.32 -25.09 2.04
N ASN A 14 17.27 -25.90 0.96
CA ASN A 14 16.30 -25.72 -0.12
C ASN A 14 14.85 -25.95 0.35
N GLU A 15 14.58 -26.97 1.17
CA GLU A 15 13.27 -27.21 1.79
C GLU A 15 12.80 -26.00 2.59
N LEU A 16 13.63 -25.53 3.54
CA LEU A 16 13.27 -24.43 4.44
C LEU A 16 13.13 -23.08 3.70
N LEU A 17 13.89 -22.86 2.62
CA LEU A 17 13.73 -21.71 1.72
C LEU A 17 12.42 -21.72 0.91
N VAL A 18 11.60 -22.79 0.94
CA VAL A 18 10.22 -22.75 0.42
C VAL A 18 9.30 -21.93 1.35
N LEU A 19 9.56 -21.95 2.66
CA LEU A 19 8.62 -21.47 3.68
C LEU A 19 9.18 -20.36 4.59
N SER A 20 10.43 -19.93 4.39
CA SER A 20 11.09 -18.95 5.27
C SER A 20 12.24 -18.20 4.59
N ASN A 21 12.54 -16.99 5.10
CA ASN A 21 13.57 -16.12 4.54
C ASN A 21 15.00 -16.58 4.90
N PRO A 22 16.05 -16.19 4.14
CA PRO A 22 17.43 -16.65 4.35
C PRO A 22 18.04 -16.41 5.75
N ARG A 23 17.58 -15.41 6.51
CA ARG A 23 18.06 -15.21 7.89
C ARG A 23 17.44 -16.21 8.86
N LYS A 24 16.14 -16.47 8.74
CA LYS A 24 15.47 -17.50 9.52
C LYS A 24 16.02 -18.89 9.18
N VAL A 25 16.15 -19.23 7.89
CA VAL A 25 16.72 -20.52 7.47
C VAL A 25 18.17 -20.71 7.98
N LEU A 26 18.96 -19.63 8.10
CA LEU A 26 20.26 -19.71 8.77
C LEU A 26 20.13 -20.08 10.26
N SER A 27 19.22 -19.43 10.99
CA SER A 27 18.97 -19.73 12.40
C SER A 27 18.49 -21.18 12.58
N ASP A 28 17.51 -21.62 11.80
CA ASP A 28 16.90 -22.94 11.87
C ASP A 28 17.97 -24.04 11.59
N ILE A 29 18.77 -23.89 10.52
CA ILE A 29 19.84 -24.85 10.19
C ILE A 29 21.00 -24.83 11.20
N LEU A 30 21.37 -23.65 11.75
CA LEU A 30 22.38 -23.60 12.80
C LEU A 30 21.89 -24.29 14.08
N HIS A 31 20.60 -24.18 14.40
CA HIS A 31 19.96 -24.90 15.51
C HIS A 31 19.91 -26.42 15.27
N GLU A 32 19.56 -26.87 14.07
CA GLU A 32 19.65 -28.29 13.66
C GLU A 32 21.10 -28.84 13.74
N LEU A 33 22.11 -27.96 13.63
CA LEU A 33 23.54 -28.31 13.64
C LEU A 33 24.27 -27.97 14.95
N VAL A 34 23.58 -27.70 16.06
CA VAL A 34 24.20 -27.51 17.39
C VAL A 34 24.94 -28.77 17.82
N ALA A 35 24.26 -29.92 17.81
CA ALA A 35 24.82 -31.22 18.22
C ALA A 35 25.72 -31.89 17.15
N ALA A 36 25.93 -31.25 15.99
CA ALA A 36 26.75 -31.81 14.92
C ALA A 36 28.25 -31.74 15.26
N PRO A 37 29.05 -32.82 15.03
CA PRO A 37 30.48 -32.82 15.26
C PRO A 37 31.23 -31.70 14.53
N ALA A 38 32.29 -31.17 15.14
CA ALA A 38 33.05 -30.01 14.65
C ALA A 38 33.74 -30.20 13.28
N CYS A 39 33.80 -31.43 12.75
CA CYS A 39 34.28 -31.71 11.40
C CYS A 39 33.30 -31.30 10.28
N TYR A 40 32.03 -31.00 10.61
CA TYR A 40 31.05 -30.53 9.64
C TYR A 40 31.11 -29.00 9.47
N ARG A 41 31.34 -28.53 8.22
CA ARG A 41 31.16 -27.11 7.89
C ARG A 41 29.71 -26.70 8.09
N ARG A 42 29.44 -25.85 9.09
CA ARG A 42 28.18 -25.13 9.27
C ARG A 42 28.03 -24.05 8.17
N PRO A 43 26.81 -23.80 7.66
CA PRO A 43 26.60 -22.77 6.64
C PRO A 43 26.78 -21.36 7.21
N HIS A 44 27.29 -20.45 6.39
CA HIS A 44 27.26 -19.02 6.65
C HIS A 44 26.04 -18.38 5.94
N TYR A 45 25.65 -17.17 6.34
CA TYR A 45 24.58 -16.41 5.69
C TYR A 45 24.79 -16.31 4.16
N GLU A 46 26.02 -16.08 3.74
CA GLU A 46 26.37 -15.95 2.33
C GLU A 46 26.26 -17.28 1.55
N ASP A 47 26.40 -18.45 2.19
CA ASP A 47 26.11 -19.73 1.52
C ASP A 47 24.61 -19.86 1.25
N ILE A 48 23.76 -19.61 2.25
CA ILE A 48 22.30 -19.70 2.13
C ILE A 48 21.77 -18.66 1.15
N ARG A 49 22.33 -17.44 1.17
CA ARG A 49 22.06 -16.40 0.17
C ARG A 49 22.42 -16.85 -1.24
N ASN A 50 23.59 -17.48 -1.46
CA ASN A 50 23.98 -17.98 -2.77
C ASN A 50 23.19 -19.22 -3.21
N ILE A 51 22.75 -20.08 -2.29
CA ILE A 51 21.80 -21.17 -2.58
C ILE A 51 20.45 -20.57 -3.01
N ASN A 52 19.93 -19.59 -2.27
CA ASN A 52 18.68 -18.90 -2.61
C ASN A 52 18.78 -18.19 -3.98
N VAL A 53 19.85 -17.44 -4.24
CA VAL A 53 20.08 -16.77 -5.53
C VAL A 53 20.24 -17.75 -6.69
N LYS A 54 20.91 -18.90 -6.48
CA LYS A 54 20.98 -19.98 -7.48
C LYS A 54 19.59 -20.57 -7.76
N ARG A 55 18.83 -20.89 -6.71
CA ARG A 55 17.45 -21.38 -6.80
C ARG A 55 16.59 -20.40 -7.60
N SER A 56 16.56 -19.12 -7.22
CA SER A 56 15.84 -18.07 -7.96
C SER A 56 16.25 -18.04 -9.43
N GLY A 57 17.56 -18.07 -9.71
CA GLY A 57 18.11 -18.04 -11.07
C GLY A 57 17.69 -19.23 -11.96
N THR A 58 17.20 -20.33 -11.39
CA THR A 58 16.64 -21.47 -12.12
C THR A 58 15.11 -21.61 -12.01
N THR A 59 14.42 -20.90 -11.11
CA THR A 59 12.95 -21.02 -10.96
C THR A 59 12.14 -20.07 -11.82
N TYR A 60 12.67 -18.92 -12.26
CA TYR A 60 11.95 -18.00 -13.16
C TYR A 60 12.36 -18.10 -14.63
N ARG A 61 13.50 -18.71 -14.96
CA ARG A 61 14.10 -18.58 -16.29
C ARG A 61 13.72 -19.74 -17.22
N LYS A 62 12.66 -19.55 -18.01
CA LYS A 62 12.12 -20.52 -18.98
C LYS A 62 12.82 -20.49 -20.35
N ASP A 63 13.57 -19.44 -20.65
CA ASP A 63 14.44 -19.36 -21.82
C ASP A 63 15.73 -18.55 -21.56
N ASN A 64 16.71 -18.67 -22.46
CA ASN A 64 17.86 -17.77 -22.46
C ASN A 64 17.47 -16.35 -22.91
N ASP A 65 16.66 -16.21 -23.96
CA ASP A 65 16.08 -14.93 -24.33
C ASP A 65 15.08 -14.44 -23.26
N ASP A 66 14.85 -13.14 -23.16
CA ASP A 66 13.94 -12.56 -22.16
C ASP A 66 12.48 -12.51 -22.63
N ASN A 67 12.25 -12.27 -23.93
CA ASN A 67 10.91 -12.25 -24.51
C ASN A 67 10.37 -13.67 -24.67
N VAL A 68 11.17 -14.62 -25.16
CA VAL A 68 10.76 -16.04 -25.26
C VAL A 68 10.50 -16.63 -23.87
N SER A 69 11.27 -16.23 -22.84
CA SER A 69 11.01 -16.65 -21.46
C SER A 69 9.72 -16.01 -20.92
N PHE A 70 9.42 -14.76 -21.28
CA PHE A 70 8.16 -14.10 -20.94
C PHE A 70 6.96 -14.72 -21.65
N ASP A 71 7.06 -15.08 -22.93
CA ASP A 71 5.98 -15.78 -23.66
C ASP A 71 5.69 -17.16 -23.05
N LYS A 72 6.74 -17.95 -22.78
CA LYS A 72 6.60 -19.19 -21.99
C LYS A 72 6.09 -18.95 -20.56
N TRP A 73 6.14 -17.73 -20.03
CA TRP A 73 5.47 -17.43 -18.75
C TRP A 73 3.99 -17.20 -18.93
N LEU A 74 3.56 -16.56 -20.02
CA LEU A 74 2.15 -16.32 -20.30
C LEU A 74 1.41 -17.62 -20.65
N SER A 75 2.04 -18.57 -21.36
CA SER A 75 1.44 -19.87 -21.67
C SER A 75 1.12 -20.70 -20.41
N ASP A 76 2.08 -20.97 -19.51
CA ASP A 76 1.76 -21.67 -18.25
C ASP A 76 0.76 -20.89 -17.38
N LEU A 77 0.68 -19.56 -17.50
CA LEU A 77 -0.32 -18.77 -16.78
C LEU A 77 -1.71 -18.95 -17.37
N GLU A 78 -1.84 -19.05 -18.69
CA GLU A 78 -3.08 -19.43 -19.37
C GLU A 78 -3.54 -20.84 -18.93
N GLU A 79 -2.60 -21.79 -18.81
CA GLU A 79 -2.84 -23.12 -18.24
C GLU A 79 -3.18 -23.09 -16.73
N GLU A 80 -2.60 -22.18 -15.94
CA GLU A 80 -3.03 -21.86 -14.55
C GLU A 80 -4.36 -21.07 -14.49
N GLY A 81 -5.05 -20.85 -15.62
CA GLY A 81 -6.35 -20.18 -15.69
C GLY A 81 -6.32 -18.66 -15.56
N TYR A 82 -5.17 -18.02 -15.79
CA TYR A 82 -5.07 -16.55 -15.85
C TYR A 82 -5.65 -16.04 -17.15
N LEU A 83 -6.28 -14.86 -17.10
CA LEU A 83 -6.73 -14.16 -18.30
C LEU A 83 -5.53 -13.43 -18.92
N ILE A 84 -5.10 -13.85 -20.12
CA ILE A 84 -3.91 -13.33 -20.81
C ILE A 84 -4.28 -12.34 -21.91
N PHE A 85 -3.61 -11.18 -21.91
CA PHE A 85 -3.70 -10.18 -22.98
C PHE A 85 -2.44 -10.20 -23.85
N VAL A 86 -2.62 -10.23 -25.18
CA VAL A 86 -1.57 -9.96 -26.17
C VAL A 86 -2.11 -8.91 -27.15
N GLY A 87 -1.39 -7.79 -27.31
CA GLY A 87 -1.81 -6.71 -28.19
C GLY A 87 -1.42 -6.94 -29.65
N ASP A 88 -2.37 -6.76 -30.58
CA ASP A 88 -2.10 -6.66 -32.01
C ASP A 88 -1.53 -5.27 -32.34
N LEU A 89 -0.20 -5.17 -32.31
CA LEU A 89 0.47 -3.92 -32.65
C LEU A 89 0.65 -3.73 -34.17
N GLN A 90 0.33 -4.75 -34.98
CA GLN A 90 0.37 -4.65 -36.45
C GLN A 90 -0.84 -3.89 -36.99
N ALA A 91 -1.99 -3.95 -36.30
CA ALA A 91 -3.19 -3.14 -36.61
C ALA A 91 -2.91 -1.64 -36.80
N TYR A 92 -1.91 -1.08 -36.12
CA TYR A 92 -1.46 0.32 -36.28
C TYR A 92 0.00 0.46 -36.78
N ARG A 93 0.56 -0.61 -37.34
CA ARG A 93 1.92 -0.67 -37.92
C ARG A 93 3.03 -0.25 -36.94
N ALA A 94 2.97 -0.75 -35.71
CA ALA A 94 4.09 -0.62 -34.78
C ALA A 94 5.36 -1.28 -35.34
N ARG A 95 6.52 -0.83 -34.85
CA ARG A 95 7.79 -1.49 -35.16
C ARG A 95 7.78 -2.93 -34.63
N SER A 96 8.46 -3.83 -35.34
CA SER A 96 8.55 -5.26 -34.98
C SER A 96 9.30 -5.56 -33.67
N ASP A 97 9.98 -4.57 -33.07
CA ASP A 97 10.59 -4.67 -31.74
C ASP A 97 9.65 -4.26 -30.59
N ARG A 98 8.37 -3.98 -30.89
CA ARG A 98 7.35 -3.63 -29.89
C ARG A 98 6.52 -4.82 -29.44
N PHE A 99 6.18 -4.84 -28.16
CA PHE A 99 5.22 -5.78 -27.58
C PHE A 99 4.31 -5.07 -26.57
N ALA A 100 3.09 -5.60 -26.40
CA ALA A 100 2.22 -5.29 -25.27
C ALA A 100 1.57 -6.60 -24.81
N LYS A 101 1.82 -6.99 -23.56
CA LYS A 101 1.42 -8.27 -23.00
C LYS A 101 0.96 -8.07 -21.56
N GLY A 102 -0.14 -8.69 -21.16
CA GLY A 102 -0.75 -8.48 -19.84
C GLY A 102 -1.37 -9.75 -19.27
N PHE A 103 -1.62 -9.74 -17.97
CA PHE A 103 -2.18 -10.89 -17.26
C PHE A 103 -2.88 -10.47 -15.96
N LEU A 104 -3.86 -11.29 -15.55
CA LEU A 104 -4.51 -11.24 -14.24
C LEU A 104 -4.97 -12.65 -13.82
N SER A 105 -4.76 -12.99 -12.55
CA SER A 105 -5.20 -14.27 -11.96
C SER A 105 -6.71 -14.33 -11.75
N PRO A 106 -7.31 -15.54 -11.58
CA PRO A 106 -8.72 -15.68 -11.20
C PRO A 106 -9.14 -14.86 -9.97
N THR A 107 -8.27 -14.75 -8.95
CA THR A 107 -8.54 -13.90 -7.77
C THR A 107 -8.58 -12.40 -8.13
N GLN A 108 -7.72 -11.96 -9.05
CA GLN A 108 -7.70 -10.57 -9.52
C GLN A 108 -8.91 -10.24 -10.40
N LEU A 109 -9.30 -11.17 -11.28
CA LEU A 109 -10.50 -11.10 -12.10
C LEU A 109 -11.77 -10.99 -11.24
N ALA A 110 -11.91 -11.84 -10.21
CA ALA A 110 -13.03 -11.78 -9.28
C ALA A 110 -13.10 -10.44 -8.50
N GLN A 111 -11.96 -9.85 -8.15
CA GLN A 111 -11.95 -8.49 -7.58
C GLN A 111 -12.34 -7.42 -8.61
N MET A 112 -11.83 -7.51 -9.85
CA MET A 112 -12.17 -6.58 -10.94
C MET A 112 -13.67 -6.55 -11.24
N GLN A 113 -14.33 -7.71 -11.33
CA GLN A 113 -15.76 -7.84 -11.63
C GLN A 113 -16.68 -7.25 -10.53
N THR A 114 -16.18 -7.10 -9.30
CA THR A 114 -16.91 -6.48 -8.18
C THR A 114 -16.59 -5.00 -7.97
N ALA A 115 -15.65 -4.44 -8.74
CA ALA A 115 -15.16 -3.08 -8.56
C ALA A 115 -15.78 -2.11 -9.57
N VAL A 116 -16.30 -1.00 -9.05
CA VAL A 116 -16.86 0.12 -9.84
C VAL A 116 -15.92 1.33 -9.93
N ALA A 117 -14.87 1.35 -9.12
CA ALA A 117 -13.88 2.42 -9.07
C ALA A 117 -12.46 1.83 -9.15
N PHE A 118 -11.62 2.43 -9.98
CA PHE A 118 -10.26 1.96 -10.27
C PHE A 118 -9.24 3.10 -10.21
N SER A 119 -7.99 2.76 -9.90
CA SER A 119 -6.81 3.58 -10.11
C SER A 119 -5.99 2.98 -11.26
N LEU A 120 -5.51 3.80 -12.18
CA LEU A 120 -4.63 3.43 -13.28
C LEU A 120 -3.39 4.34 -13.27
N ASP A 121 -2.21 3.74 -13.42
CA ASP A 121 -0.92 4.43 -13.56
C ASP A 121 0.12 3.53 -14.27
N ALA A 122 1.14 4.14 -14.87
CA ALA A 122 2.24 3.53 -15.58
C ALA A 122 3.58 3.70 -14.85
N THR A 123 4.28 2.59 -14.58
CA THR A 123 5.51 2.62 -13.79
C THR A 123 6.74 2.22 -14.60
N HIS A 124 7.74 3.11 -14.59
CA HIS A 124 9.03 2.95 -15.27
C HIS A 124 10.09 2.29 -14.38
N GLY A 125 11.11 1.71 -15.02
CA GLY A 125 12.35 1.26 -14.37
C GLY A 125 12.22 -0.05 -13.58
N LEU A 126 11.17 -0.84 -13.85
CA LEU A 126 11.01 -2.16 -13.23
C LEU A 126 12.01 -3.19 -13.74
N VAL A 127 12.46 -3.09 -15.00
CA VAL A 127 13.47 -3.97 -15.59
C VAL A 127 14.69 -3.16 -16.09
N LYS A 128 15.74 -3.86 -16.54
CA LYS A 128 16.99 -3.26 -17.04
C LYS A 128 16.76 -2.40 -18.29
N ASP A 129 15.86 -2.80 -19.16
CA ASP A 129 15.42 -1.97 -20.29
C ASP A 129 14.51 -0.84 -19.77
N LYS A 130 14.93 0.41 -20.02
CA LYS A 130 14.20 1.61 -19.59
C LYS A 130 13.01 1.96 -20.47
N SER A 131 12.89 1.35 -21.66
CA SER A 131 11.72 1.49 -22.53
C SER A 131 10.55 0.63 -22.07
N VAL A 132 10.78 -0.40 -21.24
CA VAL A 132 9.71 -1.20 -20.66
C VAL A 132 9.03 -0.44 -19.51
N ILE A 133 7.70 -0.33 -19.63
CA ILE A 133 6.79 0.17 -18.60
C ILE A 133 5.79 -0.92 -18.22
N MET A 134 5.27 -0.82 -17.00
CA MET A 134 4.13 -1.62 -16.55
C MET A 134 2.98 -0.70 -16.13
N TYR A 135 1.85 -0.81 -16.83
CA TYR A 135 0.58 -0.28 -16.36
C TYR A 135 -0.01 -1.21 -15.30
N THR A 136 -0.69 -0.64 -14.30
CA THR A 136 -1.45 -1.43 -13.32
C THR A 136 -2.82 -0.82 -13.09
N LEU A 137 -3.85 -1.68 -13.09
CA LEU A 137 -5.15 -1.34 -12.51
C LEU A 137 -5.19 -1.78 -11.05
N VAL A 138 -5.60 -0.88 -10.17
CA VAL A 138 -5.66 -1.09 -8.71
C VAL A 138 -7.04 -0.71 -8.19
N VAL A 139 -7.60 -1.52 -7.29
CA VAL A 139 -8.87 -1.23 -6.59
C VAL A 139 -8.61 -1.06 -5.09
N ALA A 140 -9.47 -0.32 -4.39
CA ALA A 140 -9.41 -0.26 -2.93
C ALA A 140 -10.00 -1.54 -2.33
N HIS A 141 -9.18 -2.39 -1.72
CA HIS A 141 -9.63 -3.68 -1.23
C HIS A 141 -10.56 -3.52 -0.02
N SER A 142 -11.80 -4.01 -0.18
CA SER A 142 -12.92 -3.88 0.79
C SER A 142 -12.60 -4.28 2.24
N ASN A 143 -11.77 -5.30 2.46
CA ASN A 143 -11.37 -5.79 3.78
C ASN A 143 -10.15 -5.04 4.34
N THR A 144 -9.04 -5.01 3.59
CA THR A 144 -7.76 -4.49 4.12
C THR A 144 -7.69 -2.97 4.14
N GLY A 145 -8.37 -2.28 3.20
CA GLY A 145 -8.22 -0.84 2.97
C GLY A 145 -6.94 -0.45 2.24
N GLN A 146 -6.25 -1.42 1.62
CA GLN A 146 -5.05 -1.19 0.82
C GLN A 146 -5.40 -1.23 -0.68
N GLY A 147 -4.50 -0.70 -1.51
CA GLY A 147 -4.57 -0.92 -2.95
C GLY A 147 -4.30 -2.40 -3.25
N PHE A 148 -5.18 -3.03 -4.03
CA PHE A 148 -4.99 -4.38 -4.54
C PHE A 148 -4.92 -4.34 -6.07
N PRO A 149 -3.80 -4.77 -6.68
CA PRO A 149 -3.65 -4.76 -8.14
C PRO A 149 -4.53 -5.85 -8.77
N VAL A 150 -5.43 -5.45 -9.68
CA VAL A 150 -6.38 -6.35 -10.37
C VAL A 150 -5.96 -6.69 -11.80
N GLY A 151 -4.88 -6.10 -12.32
CA GLY A 151 -4.30 -6.52 -13.59
C GLY A 151 -3.07 -5.72 -13.98
N TYR A 152 -2.20 -6.34 -14.77
CA TYR A 152 -0.95 -5.76 -15.26
C TYR A 152 -0.90 -5.80 -16.78
N MET A 153 -0.35 -4.75 -17.40
CA MET A 153 0.15 -4.79 -18.78
C MET A 153 1.59 -4.31 -18.80
N ILE A 154 2.49 -5.12 -19.36
CA ILE A 154 3.89 -4.79 -19.60
C ILE A 154 4.05 -4.50 -21.10
N THR A 155 4.66 -3.37 -21.44
CA THR A 155 4.89 -2.96 -22.82
C THR A 155 6.15 -2.13 -22.95
N ASN A 156 6.78 -2.16 -24.13
CA ASN A 156 7.82 -1.21 -24.53
C ASN A 156 7.35 -0.23 -25.62
N ASP A 157 6.04 -0.14 -25.86
CA ASP A 157 5.42 0.85 -26.75
C ASP A 157 4.75 1.94 -25.88
N HIS A 158 5.06 3.20 -26.17
CA HIS A 158 4.60 4.39 -25.43
C HIS A 158 3.46 5.13 -26.14
N THR A 159 2.89 4.55 -27.20
CA THR A 159 1.69 5.08 -27.87
C THR A 159 0.42 4.76 -27.09
N VAL A 160 -0.72 5.32 -27.52
CA VAL A 160 -2.05 5.04 -26.93
C VAL A 160 -2.55 3.62 -27.30
N GLY A 161 -2.02 3.02 -28.36
CA GLY A 161 -2.46 1.74 -28.93
C GLY A 161 -2.52 0.58 -27.92
N PRO A 162 -1.42 0.25 -27.23
CA PRO A 162 -1.36 -0.82 -26.22
C PRO A 162 -2.42 -0.67 -25.14
N LEU A 163 -2.51 0.53 -24.54
CA LEU A 163 -3.42 0.81 -23.44
C LEU A 163 -4.89 0.71 -23.89
N ALA A 164 -5.23 1.28 -25.05
CA ALA A 164 -6.58 1.21 -25.59
C ALA A 164 -6.99 -0.21 -26.02
N GLN A 165 -6.04 -1.07 -26.42
CA GLN A 165 -6.32 -2.50 -26.66
C GLN A 165 -6.52 -3.25 -25.34
N TRP A 166 -5.65 -3.04 -24.34
CA TRP A 166 -5.74 -3.71 -23.04
C TRP A 166 -7.04 -3.37 -22.29
N LEU A 167 -7.44 -2.10 -22.26
CA LEU A 167 -8.70 -1.69 -21.63
C LEU A 167 -9.92 -2.31 -22.34
N ARG A 168 -9.94 -2.38 -23.68
CA ARG A 168 -11.01 -3.07 -24.42
C ARG A 168 -11.03 -4.56 -24.15
N PHE A 169 -9.87 -5.20 -24.08
CA PHE A 169 -9.74 -6.60 -23.71
C PHE A 169 -10.30 -6.87 -22.30
N LEU A 170 -10.05 -5.97 -21.33
CA LEU A 170 -10.62 -6.08 -19.98
C LEU A 170 -12.13 -5.78 -19.92
N LYS A 171 -12.65 -4.87 -20.75
CA LYS A 171 -14.10 -4.66 -20.91
C LYS A 171 -14.78 -5.92 -21.45
N ALA A 172 -14.20 -6.55 -22.47
CA ALA A 172 -14.79 -7.69 -23.18
C ALA A 172 -14.65 -9.03 -22.42
N ASN A 173 -13.47 -9.32 -21.86
CA ASN A 173 -13.14 -10.62 -21.26
C ASN A 173 -12.98 -10.55 -19.73
N GLY A 174 -12.60 -9.40 -19.19
CA GLY A 174 -12.43 -9.18 -17.75
C GLY A 174 -13.72 -8.82 -17.00
N GLY A 175 -14.80 -8.49 -17.73
CA GLY A 175 -16.04 -7.97 -17.14
C GLY A 175 -15.90 -6.58 -16.50
N MET A 176 -14.89 -5.80 -16.90
CA MET A 176 -14.59 -4.50 -16.30
C MET A 176 -15.63 -3.44 -16.66
N THR A 177 -16.41 -2.97 -15.69
CA THR A 177 -17.49 -1.97 -15.84
C THR A 177 -17.27 -0.75 -14.92
N PRO A 178 -16.31 0.13 -15.24
CA PRO A 178 -15.91 1.23 -14.36
C PRO A 178 -16.93 2.38 -14.38
N ILE A 179 -17.45 2.75 -13.21
CA ILE A 179 -18.16 4.01 -13.02
C ILE A 179 -17.16 5.16 -12.85
N GLN A 180 -16.02 4.91 -12.19
CA GLN A 180 -14.92 5.88 -12.05
C GLN A 180 -13.56 5.25 -12.34
N ILE A 181 -12.69 5.99 -13.04
CA ILE A 181 -11.24 5.71 -13.09
C ILE A 181 -10.47 6.96 -12.67
N THR A 182 -9.64 6.82 -11.64
CA THR A 182 -8.66 7.81 -11.22
C THR A 182 -7.34 7.54 -11.95
N ILE A 183 -6.80 8.55 -12.62
CA ILE A 183 -5.55 8.51 -13.40
C ILE A 183 -4.63 9.66 -13.02
N ASP A 184 -3.41 9.61 -13.54
CA ASP A 184 -2.54 10.77 -13.61
C ASP A 184 -3.02 11.79 -14.65
N CYS A 185 -2.34 12.95 -14.74
CA CYS A 185 -2.74 14.06 -15.62
C CYS A 185 -2.41 13.80 -17.11
N SER A 186 -2.81 12.62 -17.62
CA SER A 186 -2.32 11.98 -18.84
C SER A 186 -3.38 11.96 -19.95
N ILE A 187 -3.18 12.77 -20.99
CA ILE A 187 -4.03 12.79 -22.19
C ILE A 187 -4.08 11.42 -22.90
N PRO A 188 -2.97 10.65 -23.02
CA PRO A 188 -3.01 9.26 -23.50
C PRO A 188 -4.00 8.37 -22.75
N GLU A 189 -4.07 8.48 -21.42
CA GLU A 189 -4.95 7.64 -20.60
C GLU A 189 -6.42 8.09 -20.72
N VAL A 190 -6.68 9.40 -20.71
CA VAL A 190 -8.00 9.97 -21.03
C VAL A 190 -8.52 9.43 -22.36
N ASN A 191 -7.69 9.50 -23.42
CA ASN A 191 -8.08 9.05 -24.75
C ASN A 191 -8.32 7.54 -24.82
N ALA A 192 -7.50 6.72 -24.14
CA ALA A 192 -7.69 5.27 -24.10
C ALA A 192 -8.95 4.85 -23.33
N ILE A 193 -9.27 5.55 -22.23
CA ILE A 193 -10.46 5.30 -21.41
C ILE A 193 -11.73 5.70 -22.17
N LEU A 194 -11.80 6.91 -22.72
CA LEU A 194 -12.97 7.40 -23.48
C LEU A 194 -13.20 6.61 -24.77
N ALA A 195 -12.14 6.07 -25.41
CA ALA A 195 -12.25 5.18 -26.57
C ALA A 195 -12.54 3.71 -26.20
N THR A 196 -12.97 3.45 -24.96
CA THR A 196 -13.26 2.11 -24.43
C THR A 196 -14.55 2.05 -23.59
N PHE A 197 -14.74 2.97 -22.63
CA PHE A 197 -15.81 2.89 -21.64
C PHE A 197 -16.79 4.06 -21.77
N ASP A 198 -18.07 3.71 -21.92
CA ASP A 198 -19.19 4.63 -22.02
C ASP A 198 -19.62 5.09 -20.62
N ASN A 199 -19.99 6.37 -20.46
CA ASN A 199 -20.45 6.96 -19.19
C ASN A 199 -19.47 6.89 -17.99
N VAL A 200 -18.18 6.58 -18.23
CA VAL A 200 -17.15 6.54 -17.18
C VAL A 200 -16.77 7.94 -16.70
N THR A 201 -16.68 8.12 -15.38
CA THR A 201 -16.15 9.33 -14.76
C THR A 201 -14.62 9.25 -14.67
N ILE A 202 -13.92 10.11 -15.40
CA ILE A 202 -12.46 10.23 -15.27
C ILE A 202 -12.13 11.26 -14.19
N ARG A 203 -11.25 10.91 -13.26
CA ARG A 203 -10.70 11.83 -12.25
C ARG A 203 -9.18 11.88 -12.34
N PHE A 204 -8.60 13.07 -12.22
CA PHE A 204 -7.15 13.23 -12.07
C PHE A 204 -6.73 13.09 -10.61
N CYS A 205 -5.54 12.51 -10.39
CA CYS A 205 -4.90 12.50 -9.08
C CYS A 205 -4.62 13.94 -8.63
N LEU A 206 -5.35 14.38 -7.59
CA LEU A 206 -5.21 15.73 -7.04
C LEU A 206 -3.76 16.06 -6.61
N PHE A 207 -2.98 15.07 -6.15
CA PHE A 207 -1.56 15.27 -5.87
C PHE A 207 -0.79 15.72 -7.12
N HIS A 208 -1.01 15.06 -8.26
CA HIS A 208 -0.35 15.42 -9.53
C HIS A 208 -0.89 16.70 -10.15
N VAL A 209 -2.18 17.03 -9.97
CA VAL A 209 -2.73 18.36 -10.31
C VAL A 209 -2.02 19.46 -9.52
N MET A 210 -1.98 19.36 -8.18
CA MET A 210 -1.31 20.33 -7.32
C MET A 210 0.19 20.42 -7.61
N GLN A 211 0.86 19.29 -7.88
CA GLN A 211 2.28 19.27 -8.21
C GLN A 211 2.56 19.94 -9.57
N ALA A 212 1.69 19.75 -10.56
CA ALA A 212 1.80 20.41 -11.86
C ALA A 212 1.56 21.92 -11.78
N ILE A 213 0.57 22.36 -11.00
CA ILE A 213 0.30 23.79 -10.78
C ILE A 213 1.43 24.44 -9.95
N LYS A 214 1.90 23.80 -8.86
CA LYS A 214 3.03 24.30 -8.06
C LYS A 214 4.27 24.55 -8.91
N ARG A 215 4.64 23.60 -9.78
CA ARG A 215 5.78 23.74 -10.71
C ARG A 215 5.69 24.97 -11.61
N GLN A 216 4.50 25.52 -11.83
CA GLN A 216 4.28 26.71 -12.64
C GLN A 216 4.17 27.98 -11.80
N ILE A 217 3.62 27.91 -10.58
CA ILE A 217 3.80 28.97 -9.57
C ILE A 217 5.29 29.22 -9.32
N ASP A 218 6.07 28.16 -9.10
CA ASP A 218 7.51 28.22 -8.85
C ASP A 218 8.32 28.91 -9.98
N ARG A 219 7.75 28.96 -11.20
CA ARG A 219 8.38 29.48 -12.43
C ARG A 219 7.86 30.84 -12.89
N LYS A 220 6.55 31.07 -12.77
CA LYS A 220 5.83 32.21 -13.37
C LYS A 220 5.46 33.28 -12.35
N VAL A 221 5.32 32.93 -11.08
CA VAL A 221 4.91 33.87 -10.04
C VAL A 221 6.12 34.62 -9.50
N VAL A 222 6.18 35.93 -9.73
CA VAL A 222 7.31 36.77 -9.34
C VAL A 222 6.82 38.08 -8.71
N LEU A 223 7.35 38.41 -7.53
CA LEU A 223 7.18 39.73 -6.90
C LEU A 223 8.35 40.64 -7.31
N ALA A 224 8.06 41.73 -8.02
CA ALA A 224 9.09 42.58 -8.64
C ALA A 224 10.11 43.17 -7.65
N ASN A 225 9.69 43.43 -6.40
CA ASN A 225 10.51 44.02 -5.34
C ASN A 225 10.55 43.15 -4.06
N GLY A 226 10.09 41.90 -4.10
CA GLY A 226 9.97 41.05 -2.92
C GLY A 226 11.28 40.36 -2.55
N THR A 227 11.54 40.22 -1.24
CA THR A 227 12.59 39.32 -0.73
C THR A 227 12.29 37.86 -1.05
N GLY A 228 13.29 36.98 -0.92
CA GLY A 228 13.10 35.53 -1.10
C GLY A 228 12.09 34.91 -0.14
N GLU A 229 11.92 35.48 1.05
CA GLU A 229 10.93 35.04 2.04
C GLU A 229 9.52 35.49 1.67
N GLU A 230 9.31 36.77 1.35
CA GLU A 230 8.01 37.27 0.85
C GLU A 230 7.58 36.54 -0.41
N GLN A 231 8.53 36.26 -1.31
CA GLN A 231 8.28 35.48 -2.52
C GLN A 231 7.85 34.03 -2.21
N ALA A 232 8.43 33.40 -1.19
CA ALA A 232 8.05 32.06 -0.75
C ALA A 232 6.68 32.06 -0.06
N ASN A 233 6.41 33.03 0.82
CA ASN A 233 5.15 33.18 1.55
C ASN A 233 3.99 33.46 0.60
N TYR A 234 4.14 34.36 -0.37
CA TYR A 234 3.12 34.66 -1.39
C TYR A 234 2.80 33.44 -2.27
N ARG A 235 3.82 32.71 -2.74
CA ARG A 235 3.64 31.43 -3.46
C ARG A 235 2.99 30.36 -2.57
N GLY A 236 3.25 30.40 -1.27
CA GLY A 236 2.62 29.57 -0.24
C GLY A 236 1.12 29.86 -0.09
N GLN A 237 0.74 31.15 -0.05
CA GLN A 237 -0.67 31.57 0.03
C GLN A 237 -1.45 31.17 -1.23
N MET A 238 -0.91 31.42 -2.43
CA MET A 238 -1.51 30.94 -3.69
C MET A 238 -1.76 29.42 -3.68
N MET A 239 -0.82 28.65 -3.14
CA MET A 239 -0.94 27.19 -2.97
C MET A 239 -1.92 26.76 -1.87
N THR A 240 -2.30 27.65 -0.96
CA THR A 240 -3.37 27.43 0.03
C THR A 240 -4.73 27.76 -0.58
N ASP A 241 -4.86 28.90 -1.26
CA ASP A 241 -6.11 29.33 -1.89
C ASP A 241 -6.53 28.37 -3.02
N LEU A 242 -5.58 27.85 -3.79
CA LEU A 242 -5.84 26.77 -4.75
C LEU A 242 -6.36 25.49 -4.09
N ARG A 243 -5.89 25.14 -2.89
CA ARG A 243 -6.43 23.97 -2.15
C ARG A 243 -7.86 24.25 -1.68
N ILE A 244 -8.17 25.48 -1.26
CA ILE A 244 -9.53 25.88 -0.90
C ILE A 244 -10.43 25.72 -2.13
N LEU A 245 -10.09 26.38 -3.25
CA LEU A 245 -10.82 26.33 -4.52
C LEU A 245 -11.11 24.90 -4.99
N ILE A 246 -10.15 23.99 -4.86
CA ILE A 246 -10.29 22.58 -5.25
C ILE A 246 -11.31 21.81 -4.42
N ASN A 247 -11.41 22.10 -3.12
CA ASN A 247 -12.28 21.39 -2.17
C ASN A 247 -13.64 22.09 -1.99
N VAL A 248 -13.99 23.03 -2.86
CA VAL A 248 -15.34 23.60 -2.91
C VAL A 248 -16.31 22.55 -3.44
N ASP A 249 -17.37 22.23 -2.70
CA ASP A 249 -18.30 21.14 -3.02
C ASP A 249 -19.40 21.55 -4.04
N THR A 250 -19.54 22.82 -4.46
CA THR A 250 -20.56 23.26 -5.46
C THR A 250 -20.03 24.18 -6.58
N ILE A 251 -20.66 24.12 -7.76
CA ILE A 251 -20.24 24.90 -8.94
C ILE A 251 -20.33 26.42 -8.72
N PRO A 252 -21.42 27.02 -8.18
CA PRO A 252 -21.49 28.47 -8.01
C PRO A 252 -20.47 29.01 -7.00
N GLU A 253 -20.20 28.27 -5.92
CA GLU A 253 -19.16 28.62 -4.96
C GLU A 253 -17.75 28.52 -5.59
N PHE A 254 -17.51 27.52 -6.45
CA PHE A 254 -16.25 27.35 -7.17
C PHE A 254 -16.03 28.48 -8.18
N GLU A 255 -17.06 28.89 -8.92
CA GLU A 255 -17.00 30.00 -9.86
C GLU A 255 -16.70 31.33 -9.15
N ASN A 256 -17.35 31.60 -8.01
CA ASN A 256 -17.08 32.77 -7.18
C ASN A 256 -15.63 32.74 -6.62
N ALA A 257 -15.23 31.64 -5.97
CA ALA A 257 -13.89 31.49 -5.43
C ALA A 257 -12.79 31.57 -6.52
N TYR A 258 -13.09 31.20 -7.78
CA TYR A 258 -12.17 31.39 -8.89
C TYR A 258 -12.12 32.84 -9.40
N GLN A 259 -13.22 33.61 -9.36
CA GLN A 259 -13.13 35.06 -9.60
C GLN A 259 -12.30 35.74 -8.51
N ASP A 260 -12.56 35.44 -7.23
CA ASP A 260 -11.80 35.98 -6.10
C ASP A 260 -10.30 35.67 -6.21
N PHE A 261 -9.96 34.42 -6.58
CA PHE A 261 -8.58 34.02 -6.85
C PHE A 261 -7.95 34.85 -7.98
N LYS A 262 -8.68 35.12 -9.08
CA LYS A 262 -8.19 35.97 -10.17
C LYS A 262 -8.03 37.45 -9.77
N VAL A 263 -8.88 37.97 -8.87
CA VAL A 263 -8.76 39.34 -8.34
C VAL A 263 -7.55 39.46 -7.40
N ASN A 264 -7.39 38.51 -6.48
CA ASN A 264 -6.30 38.49 -5.50
C ASN A 264 -4.90 38.37 -6.15
N TYR A 265 -4.82 37.71 -7.31
CA TYR A 265 -3.56 37.43 -8.01
C TYR A 265 -3.52 38.03 -9.44
N HIS A 266 -4.26 39.12 -9.69
CA HIS A 266 -4.42 39.73 -11.01
C HIS A 266 -3.11 40.23 -11.64
N ASP A 267 -2.12 40.54 -10.82
CA ASP A 267 -0.76 40.93 -11.22
C ASP A 267 0.03 39.76 -11.84
N GLN A 268 -0.29 38.52 -11.45
CA GLN A 268 0.38 37.30 -11.90
C GLN A 268 -0.20 36.76 -13.23
N VAL A 269 -0.39 37.65 -14.20
CA VAL A 269 -1.03 37.41 -15.52
C VAL A 269 -0.46 36.18 -16.25
N GLU A 270 0.87 36.01 -16.20
CA GLU A 270 1.60 34.86 -16.75
C GLU A 270 1.14 33.51 -16.19
N PHE A 271 0.79 33.48 -14.90
CA PHE A 271 0.29 32.31 -14.19
C PHE A 271 -1.22 32.12 -14.37
N LEU A 272 -2.02 33.20 -14.25
CA LEU A 272 -3.47 33.11 -14.43
C LEU A 272 -3.84 32.58 -15.83
N ARG A 273 -3.20 33.08 -16.89
CA ARG A 273 -3.36 32.55 -18.25
C ARG A 273 -3.03 31.06 -18.34
N TYR A 274 -1.94 30.61 -17.69
CA TYR A 274 -1.61 29.18 -17.66
C TYR A 274 -2.69 28.35 -16.93
N LEU A 275 -3.23 28.87 -15.82
CA LEU A 275 -4.26 28.19 -15.03
C LEU A 275 -5.55 28.04 -15.85
N GLU A 276 -5.94 29.10 -16.54
CA GLU A 276 -7.10 29.13 -17.45
C GLU A 276 -6.88 28.17 -18.64
N ASP A 277 -5.82 28.39 -19.43
CA ASP A 277 -5.43 27.60 -20.62
C ASP A 277 -5.26 26.08 -20.39
N LYS A 278 -4.98 25.66 -19.15
CA LYS A 278 -4.52 24.29 -18.85
C LYS A 278 -5.28 23.58 -17.74
N TRP A 279 -6.21 24.22 -17.03
CA TRP A 279 -7.00 23.57 -15.98
C TRP A 279 -8.48 23.95 -15.96
N MET A 280 -8.85 25.16 -16.40
CA MET A 280 -10.24 25.66 -16.30
C MET A 280 -11.10 25.41 -17.55
N ALA A 281 -10.53 24.81 -18.61
CA ALA A 281 -11.31 24.35 -19.76
C ALA A 281 -12.44 23.38 -19.31
N PRO A 282 -13.69 23.52 -19.81
CA PRO A 282 -14.85 22.79 -19.28
C PRO A 282 -14.69 21.27 -19.25
N GLU A 283 -14.09 20.69 -20.30
CA GLU A 283 -13.80 19.26 -20.42
C GLU A 283 -12.73 18.77 -19.43
N LYS A 284 -12.00 19.69 -18.79
CA LYS A 284 -10.89 19.37 -17.88
C LYS A 284 -11.18 19.73 -16.42
N VAL A 285 -11.89 20.83 -16.14
CA VAL A 285 -12.24 21.22 -14.76
C VAL A 285 -13.06 20.13 -14.05
N VAL A 286 -13.95 19.47 -14.79
CA VAL A 286 -14.73 18.31 -14.35
C VAL A 286 -13.87 17.13 -13.87
N MET A 287 -12.62 17.01 -14.32
CA MET A 287 -11.75 15.88 -13.95
C MET A 287 -11.01 16.10 -12.62
N TRP A 288 -10.91 17.32 -12.09
CA TRP A 288 -10.10 17.60 -10.88
C TRP A 288 -10.78 18.42 -9.77
N SER A 289 -11.84 19.18 -10.07
CA SER A 289 -12.54 19.99 -9.07
C SER A 289 -13.64 19.20 -8.34
N ASP A 290 -13.76 19.40 -7.02
CA ASP A 290 -14.78 18.72 -6.22
C ASP A 290 -16.20 19.20 -6.52
N ALA A 291 -16.37 20.46 -6.95
CA ALA A 291 -17.63 21.06 -7.35
C ALA A 291 -18.34 20.31 -8.49
N TYR A 292 -17.60 19.49 -9.25
CA TYR A 292 -18.09 18.67 -10.35
C TYR A 292 -18.18 17.17 -9.96
N ARG A 293 -18.41 16.86 -8.67
CA ARG A 293 -18.71 15.51 -8.17
C ARG A 293 -20.22 15.27 -8.07
N THR A 294 -20.79 14.63 -9.08
CA THR A 294 -22.21 14.25 -9.14
C THR A 294 -22.61 13.09 -8.23
N SER A 295 -21.67 12.36 -7.63
CA SER A 295 -21.96 11.31 -6.65
C SER A 295 -20.87 11.17 -5.58
N VAL A 296 -21.31 10.84 -4.36
CA VAL A 296 -20.44 10.69 -3.17
C VAL A 296 -19.92 9.25 -3.01
N GLU A 297 -20.51 8.28 -3.72
CA GLU A 297 -20.38 6.86 -3.40
C GLU A 297 -19.03 6.22 -3.80
N HIS A 298 -18.19 6.94 -4.56
CA HIS A 298 -16.87 6.51 -5.01
C HIS A 298 -15.74 7.48 -4.56
N ASP A 299 -16.06 8.38 -3.62
CA ASP A 299 -15.18 9.44 -3.13
C ASP A 299 -13.93 8.90 -2.39
N TYR A 300 -13.94 7.62 -1.99
CA TYR A 300 -12.78 6.95 -1.40
C TYR A 300 -11.59 6.77 -2.37
N MET A 301 -11.77 6.89 -3.69
CA MET A 301 -10.67 6.88 -4.68
C MET A 301 -10.29 8.29 -5.18
N ARG A 302 -10.39 9.30 -4.30
CA ARG A 302 -10.01 10.72 -4.50
C ARG A 302 -8.61 10.98 -5.08
N THR A 303 -7.70 10.01 -5.08
CA THR A 303 -6.28 10.16 -5.44
C THR A 303 -5.72 8.83 -5.98
N ASN A 304 -4.65 8.87 -6.78
CA ASN A 304 -3.92 7.68 -7.21
C ASN A 304 -3.07 7.03 -6.10
N ASN A 305 -3.18 7.50 -4.84
CA ASN A 305 -2.49 6.96 -3.66
C ASN A 305 -2.50 5.43 -3.57
N PHE A 306 -3.55 4.74 -4.06
CA PHE A 306 -3.60 3.29 -4.08
C PHE A 306 -2.60 2.65 -5.06
N VAL A 307 -2.50 3.15 -6.30
CA VAL A 307 -1.53 2.65 -7.29
C VAL A 307 -0.13 3.21 -7.04
N GLU A 308 0.00 4.46 -6.60
CA GLU A 308 1.28 5.05 -6.18
C GLU A 308 1.88 4.28 -4.99
N SER A 309 1.08 3.95 -3.97
CA SER A 309 1.51 3.13 -2.82
C SER A 309 1.88 1.71 -3.26
N TRP A 310 1.08 1.11 -4.14
CA TRP A 310 1.37 -0.20 -4.74
C TRP A 310 2.70 -0.20 -5.52
N HIS A 311 2.94 0.74 -6.43
CA HIS A 311 4.20 0.84 -7.18
C HIS A 311 5.38 1.15 -6.27
N ASN A 312 5.20 1.97 -5.22
CA ASN A 312 6.23 2.19 -4.20
C ASN A 312 6.52 0.90 -3.43
N GLN A 313 5.51 0.07 -3.12
CA GLN A 313 5.71 -1.22 -2.47
C GLN A 313 6.42 -2.21 -3.40
N LEU A 314 6.00 -2.34 -4.66
CA LEU A 314 6.68 -3.13 -5.69
C LEU A 314 8.16 -2.73 -5.81
N LYS A 315 8.45 -1.44 -5.97
CA LYS A 315 9.82 -0.94 -6.13
C LYS A 315 10.65 -1.06 -4.86
N SER A 316 10.09 -0.89 -3.66
CA SER A 316 10.87 -0.88 -2.41
C SER A 316 10.95 -2.24 -1.71
N PHE A 317 9.84 -2.94 -1.52
CA PHE A 317 9.78 -4.18 -0.75
C PHE A 317 10.14 -5.40 -1.61
N PHE A 318 9.57 -5.50 -2.81
CA PHE A 318 9.78 -6.66 -3.69
C PHE A 318 11.05 -6.54 -4.56
N LEU A 319 11.48 -5.32 -4.90
CA LEU A 319 12.62 -5.08 -5.81
C LEU A 319 13.83 -4.37 -5.17
N ASP A 320 13.82 -4.08 -3.85
CA ASP A 320 14.94 -3.45 -3.10
C ASP A 320 15.46 -2.14 -3.74
N ARG A 321 14.57 -1.39 -4.41
CA ARG A 321 14.84 -0.21 -5.26
C ARG A 321 15.86 -0.43 -6.38
N ARG A 322 16.13 -1.68 -6.76
CA ARG A 322 16.97 -2.06 -7.91
C ARG A 322 16.06 -2.40 -9.09
N PRO A 323 16.38 -1.95 -10.32
CA PRO A 323 15.68 -2.46 -11.50
C PRO A 323 15.90 -3.97 -11.59
N ASN A 324 14.84 -4.72 -11.84
CA ASN A 324 14.92 -6.15 -12.11
C ASN A 324 15.79 -6.38 -13.36
N LYS A 325 16.46 -7.53 -13.46
CA LYS A 325 17.39 -7.77 -14.57
C LYS A 325 16.68 -8.20 -15.86
N ARG A 326 15.46 -8.73 -15.75
CA ARG A 326 14.72 -9.43 -16.81
C ARG A 326 13.19 -9.29 -16.64
N LEU A 327 12.46 -9.50 -17.74
CA LEU A 327 10.99 -9.57 -17.80
C LEU A 327 10.45 -10.81 -17.07
N ASP A 328 11.04 -11.98 -17.29
CA ASP A 328 10.56 -13.24 -16.69
C ASP A 328 10.60 -13.22 -15.16
N ASN A 329 11.65 -12.67 -14.56
CA ASN A 329 11.73 -12.46 -13.12
C ASN A 329 10.76 -11.37 -12.61
N LEU A 330 10.28 -10.45 -13.44
CA LEU A 330 9.23 -9.51 -13.03
C LEU A 330 7.88 -10.24 -12.95
N VAL A 331 7.57 -11.10 -13.93
CA VAL A 331 6.37 -11.95 -13.89
C VAL A 331 6.40 -12.87 -12.68
N TYR A 332 7.52 -13.55 -12.42
CA TYR A 332 7.68 -14.40 -11.22
C TYR A 332 7.35 -13.67 -9.92
N VAL A 333 7.89 -12.44 -9.73
CA VAL A 333 7.61 -11.62 -8.53
C VAL A 333 6.13 -11.25 -8.44
N LEU A 334 5.49 -10.85 -9.55
CA LEU A 334 4.07 -10.47 -9.59
C LEU A 334 3.13 -11.65 -9.36
N VAL A 335 3.49 -12.85 -9.82
CA VAL A 335 2.68 -14.07 -9.78
C VAL A 335 2.85 -14.83 -8.47
N ARG A 336 4.07 -14.93 -7.93
CA ARG A 336 4.37 -15.75 -6.74
C ARG A 336 4.49 -14.89 -5.47
N ASP A 337 5.42 -13.94 -5.43
CA ASP A 337 5.72 -13.18 -4.20
C ASP A 337 4.59 -12.20 -3.84
N VAL A 338 4.08 -11.47 -4.83
CA VAL A 338 3.04 -10.43 -4.67
C VAL A 338 1.67 -11.05 -4.36
N ALA A 339 1.28 -12.12 -5.08
CA ALA A 339 0.02 -12.82 -4.82
C ALA A 339 0.02 -13.44 -3.40
N PHE A 340 1.14 -14.04 -2.98
CA PHE A 340 1.32 -14.53 -1.61
C PHE A 340 1.26 -13.41 -0.58
N TYR A 341 1.86 -12.25 -0.85
CA TYR A 341 1.78 -11.09 0.05
C TYR A 341 0.33 -10.63 0.26
N HIS A 342 -0.44 -10.40 -0.81
CA HIS A 342 -1.82 -9.94 -0.65
C HIS A 342 -2.72 -10.97 0.03
N ARG A 343 -2.56 -12.28 -0.30
CA ARG A 343 -3.27 -13.37 0.39
C ARG A 343 -2.95 -13.40 1.89
N SER A 344 -1.66 -13.36 2.25
CA SER A 344 -1.24 -13.37 3.65
C SER A 344 -1.64 -12.09 4.42
N GLN A 345 -1.68 -10.91 3.78
CA GLN A 345 -2.25 -9.72 4.42
C GLN A 345 -3.76 -9.84 4.65
N PHE A 346 -4.51 -10.37 3.67
CA PHE A 346 -5.95 -10.60 3.82
C PHE A 346 -6.25 -11.57 4.99
N GLU A 347 -5.57 -12.72 5.03
CA GLU A 347 -5.76 -13.70 6.12
C GLU A 347 -5.38 -13.12 7.49
N ARG A 348 -4.24 -12.44 7.57
CA ARG A 348 -3.72 -11.84 8.80
C ARG A 348 -4.65 -10.74 9.35
N ILE A 349 -5.19 -9.89 8.48
CA ILE A 349 -6.16 -8.85 8.86
C ILE A 349 -7.50 -9.47 9.25
N SER A 350 -7.98 -10.47 8.50
CA SER A 350 -9.26 -11.17 8.80
C SER A 350 -9.23 -11.91 10.14
N ARG A 351 -8.05 -12.39 10.56
CA ARG A 351 -7.83 -13.02 11.88
C ARG A 351 -7.43 -12.02 12.98
N MET A 352 -7.42 -10.72 12.70
CA MET A 352 -7.02 -9.63 13.61
C MET A 352 -5.59 -9.76 14.19
N ILE A 353 -4.65 -10.37 13.45
CA ILE A 353 -3.29 -10.65 13.94
C ILE A 353 -2.33 -9.47 13.62
N GLY A 354 -1.77 -8.83 14.66
CA GLY A 354 -0.71 -7.82 14.53
C GLY A 354 -1.18 -6.48 13.96
N ARG A 355 -0.31 -5.74 13.25
CA ARG A 355 -0.61 -4.37 12.77
C ARG A 355 -1.76 -4.36 11.75
N MET A 356 -2.93 -3.87 12.14
CA MET A 356 -4.11 -3.84 11.28
C MET A 356 -3.99 -2.86 10.09
N GLY A 357 -4.80 -3.09 9.05
CA GLY A 357 -4.82 -2.29 7.82
C GLY A 357 -5.51 -0.91 7.96
N PRO A 358 -5.41 -0.03 6.95
CA PRO A 358 -5.91 1.35 7.01
C PRO A 358 -7.35 1.52 7.52
N ILE A 359 -8.31 0.73 7.04
CA ILE A 359 -9.73 0.80 7.49
C ILE A 359 -9.85 0.57 9.01
N HIS A 360 -9.12 -0.41 9.53
CA HIS A 360 -9.17 -0.77 10.96
C HIS A 360 -8.52 0.31 11.83
N HIS A 361 -7.42 0.90 11.36
CA HIS A 361 -6.76 2.04 12.00
C HIS A 361 -7.68 3.29 12.01
N GLU A 362 -8.30 3.61 10.87
CA GLU A 362 -9.27 4.70 10.74
C GLU A 362 -10.51 4.55 11.62
N ASN A 363 -11.02 3.33 11.75
CA ASN A 363 -12.17 3.02 12.60
C ASN A 363 -11.78 3.05 14.09
N SER A 364 -10.59 2.53 14.45
CA SER A 364 -10.04 2.63 15.81
C SER A 364 -9.85 4.09 16.25
N ILE A 365 -9.32 4.97 15.39
CA ILE A 365 -9.21 6.41 15.65
C ILE A 365 -10.60 7.04 15.89
N ARG A 366 -11.64 6.60 15.17
CA ARG A 366 -13.02 7.11 15.35
C ARG A 366 -13.66 6.60 16.64
N GLY A 367 -13.40 5.36 17.04
CA GLY A 367 -13.75 4.82 18.36
C GLY A 367 -13.07 5.59 19.49
N TYR A 368 -11.75 5.77 19.42
CA TYR A 368 -10.97 6.56 20.38
C TYR A 368 -11.49 8.01 20.51
N ARG A 369 -11.88 8.65 19.40
CA ARG A 369 -12.50 9.99 19.38
C ARG A 369 -13.92 10.05 19.96
N ALA A 370 -14.59 8.91 20.17
CA ALA A 370 -15.85 8.78 20.89
C ALA A 370 -15.63 8.42 22.37
N ASP A 371 -14.65 7.56 22.67
CA ASP A 371 -14.22 7.25 24.04
C ASP A 371 -13.63 8.47 24.78
N LYS A 372 -13.02 9.42 24.06
CA LYS A 372 -12.52 10.69 24.60
C LYS A 372 -13.59 11.71 25.02
N ILE A 373 -14.88 11.42 24.84
CA ILE A 373 -15.99 12.26 25.33
C ILE A 373 -16.25 11.91 26.82
N SER A 374 -16.71 12.85 27.67
CA SER A 374 -17.19 12.48 29.02
C SER A 374 -18.57 11.82 28.96
N ASP A 375 -18.95 11.02 29.95
CA ASP A 375 -20.28 10.38 29.95
C ASP A 375 -21.42 11.39 30.08
N ASP A 376 -21.21 12.53 30.76
CA ASP A 376 -22.18 13.64 30.79
C ASP A 376 -22.40 14.24 29.39
N GLU A 377 -21.32 14.54 28.67
CA GLU A 377 -21.36 15.11 27.32
C GLU A 377 -21.93 14.11 26.31
N LEU A 378 -21.65 12.82 26.48
CA LEU A 378 -22.26 11.75 25.70
C LEU A 378 -23.78 11.68 25.94
N THR A 379 -24.20 11.76 27.20
CA THR A 379 -25.62 11.70 27.59
C THR A 379 -26.40 12.93 27.13
N ARG A 380 -25.79 14.12 27.13
CA ARG A 380 -26.40 15.34 26.57
C ARG A 380 -26.56 15.31 25.04
N ARG A 381 -25.76 14.50 24.34
CA ARG A 381 -25.66 14.54 22.87
C ARG A 381 -26.23 13.34 22.14
N VAL A 382 -26.48 12.23 22.81
CA VAL A 382 -27.08 11.03 22.23
C VAL A 382 -28.47 10.85 22.83
N ALA A 383 -29.51 10.97 21.99
CA ALA A 383 -30.90 10.78 22.39
C ALA A 383 -31.57 9.71 21.53
N LEU A 384 -32.45 8.90 22.12
CA LEU A 384 -33.34 8.03 21.39
C LEU A 384 -34.44 8.89 20.74
N GLN A 385 -34.59 8.78 19.42
CA GLN A 385 -35.57 9.55 18.63
C GLN A 385 -36.80 8.71 18.32
N LEU A 386 -36.59 7.49 17.83
CA LEU A 386 -37.58 6.48 17.46
C LEU A 386 -37.00 5.11 17.79
N GLU A 387 -37.82 4.05 17.77
CA GLU A 387 -37.35 2.69 17.98
C GLU A 387 -36.24 2.34 16.97
N GLY A 388 -35.06 1.94 17.47
CA GLY A 388 -33.89 1.66 16.66
C GLY A 388 -33.13 2.87 16.09
N VAL A 389 -33.55 4.11 16.36
CA VAL A 389 -32.92 5.33 15.81
C VAL A 389 -32.49 6.30 16.91
N TYR A 390 -31.19 6.60 16.95
CA TYR A 390 -30.57 7.53 17.88
C TYR A 390 -30.08 8.79 17.15
N THR A 391 -30.52 9.96 17.59
CA THR A 391 -30.00 11.25 17.11
C THR A 391 -28.75 11.62 17.90
N VAL A 392 -27.70 12.06 17.20
CA VAL A 392 -26.42 12.48 17.77
C VAL A 392 -26.11 13.93 17.39
N LEU A 393 -26.02 14.81 18.39
CA LEU A 393 -25.71 16.23 18.18
C LEU A 393 -24.25 16.44 17.76
N SER A 394 -24.03 17.33 16.79
CA SER A 394 -22.71 17.81 16.37
C SER A 394 -21.99 18.56 17.51
N SER A 395 -20.67 18.72 17.36
CA SER A 395 -19.86 19.61 18.21
C SER A 395 -18.89 20.49 17.43
N ALA A 396 -19.12 20.63 16.13
CA ALA A 396 -18.44 21.59 15.26
C ALA A 396 -19.41 22.64 14.70
N ASN A 397 -20.69 22.26 14.54
CA ASN A 397 -21.73 23.09 13.98
C ASN A 397 -22.91 23.06 14.95
N GLU A 398 -23.27 24.19 15.55
CA GLU A 398 -24.45 24.29 16.40
C GLU A 398 -25.73 24.04 15.57
N GLY A 399 -26.74 23.42 16.17
CA GLY A 399 -27.99 23.04 15.50
C GLY A 399 -27.91 21.82 14.56
N ALA A 400 -26.72 21.35 14.17
CA ALA A 400 -26.59 20.16 13.34
C ALA A 400 -26.70 18.85 14.16
N SER A 401 -27.53 17.92 13.69
CA SER A 401 -27.69 16.58 14.26
C SER A 401 -27.54 15.50 13.19
N TYR A 402 -27.23 14.27 13.63
CA TYR A 402 -27.06 13.11 12.76
C TYR A 402 -27.74 11.89 13.35
N ASP A 403 -28.60 11.24 12.58
CA ASP A 403 -29.31 10.05 13.04
C ASP A 403 -28.47 8.79 12.78
N VAL A 404 -28.56 7.84 13.70
CA VAL A 404 -27.80 6.59 13.73
C VAL A 404 -28.79 5.45 13.88
N ALA A 405 -28.85 4.57 12.87
CA ALA A 405 -29.84 3.51 12.79
C ALA A 405 -29.25 2.14 13.17
N ILE A 406 -29.98 1.47 14.08
CA ILE A 406 -29.76 0.09 14.51
C ILE A 406 -30.67 -0.81 13.67
N ILE A 407 -30.09 -1.84 13.07
CA ILE A 407 -30.77 -2.79 12.19
C ILE A 407 -30.19 -4.17 12.51
N ASP A 408 -31.05 -5.17 12.74
CA ASP A 408 -30.66 -6.54 13.13
C ASP A 408 -29.74 -6.59 14.37
N ASN A 409 -30.07 -5.82 15.42
CA ASN A 409 -29.28 -5.67 16.65
C ASN A 409 -27.81 -5.23 16.43
N LEU A 410 -27.55 -4.46 15.36
CA LEU A 410 -26.26 -3.88 15.04
C LEU A 410 -26.43 -2.42 14.60
N ILE A 411 -25.51 -1.53 15.00
CA ILE A 411 -25.48 -0.15 14.52
C ILE A 411 -24.92 -0.16 13.08
N LYS A 412 -25.78 0.04 12.07
CA LYS A 412 -25.44 -0.16 10.65
C LYS A 412 -25.31 1.12 9.82
N LYS A 413 -26.06 2.19 10.12
CA LYS A 413 -26.10 3.43 9.31
C LYS A 413 -25.95 4.70 10.16
N CYS A 414 -25.47 5.79 9.56
CA CYS A 414 -25.53 7.14 10.12
C CYS A 414 -25.69 8.19 9.02
N THR A 415 -26.47 9.26 9.22
CA THR A 415 -26.69 10.32 8.21
C THR A 415 -25.53 11.32 8.05
N CYS A 416 -24.41 11.15 8.78
CA CYS A 416 -23.31 12.11 8.70
C CYS A 416 -22.40 11.90 7.48
N ILE A 417 -21.79 12.99 7.01
CA ILE A 417 -20.94 12.99 5.80
C ILE A 417 -19.72 12.04 5.88
N ASP A 418 -19.20 11.75 7.08
CA ASP A 418 -18.11 10.77 7.31
C ASP A 418 -18.58 9.31 7.19
N TYR A 419 -19.88 9.03 7.39
CA TYR A 419 -20.48 7.76 7.01
C TYR A 419 -20.79 7.75 5.51
N GLU A 420 -21.45 8.78 4.97
CA GLU A 420 -21.86 8.79 3.56
C GLU A 420 -20.67 8.72 2.57
N ARG A 421 -19.58 9.46 2.80
CA ARG A 421 -18.36 9.43 1.95
C ARG A 421 -17.58 8.10 2.01
N ARG A 422 -17.79 7.25 3.03
CA ARG A 422 -16.99 6.01 3.22
C ARG A 422 -17.81 4.72 3.28
N LYS A 423 -19.11 4.81 3.60
CA LYS A 423 -20.01 3.72 4.04
C LYS A 423 -19.34 2.82 5.12
N ARG A 424 -18.69 3.45 6.10
CA ARG A 424 -17.96 2.81 7.22
C ARG A 424 -18.26 3.49 8.56
N PRO A 425 -18.05 2.80 9.71
CA PRO A 425 -18.21 3.36 11.04
C PRO A 425 -17.67 4.78 11.23
N CYS A 426 -18.56 5.70 11.56
CA CYS A 426 -18.25 7.09 11.89
C CYS A 426 -18.16 7.29 13.41
N LYS A 427 -17.67 8.46 13.86
CA LYS A 427 -17.61 8.80 15.30
C LYS A 427 -18.97 8.63 16.01
N HIS A 428 -20.07 9.00 15.37
CA HIS A 428 -21.41 8.97 15.97
C HIS A 428 -21.91 7.53 16.25
N MET A 429 -21.54 6.57 15.40
CA MET A 429 -21.88 5.15 15.61
C MET A 429 -21.19 4.59 16.87
N TYR A 430 -19.92 4.97 17.11
CA TYR A 430 -19.22 4.61 18.35
C TYR A 430 -19.74 5.35 19.59
N MET A 431 -20.25 6.57 19.45
CA MET A 431 -20.95 7.27 20.53
C MET A 431 -22.23 6.51 20.94
N VAL A 432 -23.04 6.07 19.97
CA VAL A 432 -24.26 5.27 20.24
C VAL A 432 -23.92 3.91 20.84
N GLU A 433 -22.88 3.23 20.35
CA GLU A 433 -22.39 1.98 20.98
C GLU A 433 -22.01 2.19 22.45
N ARG A 434 -21.29 3.27 22.79
CA ARG A 434 -20.93 3.57 24.18
C ARG A 434 -22.15 3.95 25.03
N HIS A 435 -23.07 4.76 24.51
CA HIS A 435 -24.32 5.13 25.20
C HIS A 435 -25.16 3.88 25.53
N LEU A 436 -25.20 2.91 24.61
CA LEU A 436 -25.78 1.58 24.79
C LEU A 436 -24.91 0.62 25.63
N LYS A 437 -23.95 1.14 26.41
CA LYS A 437 -23.03 0.36 27.27
C LYS A 437 -22.31 -0.77 26.53
N ARG A 438 -22.07 -0.58 25.22
CA ARG A 438 -21.46 -1.52 24.28
C ARG A 438 -22.22 -2.86 24.14
N THR A 439 -23.51 -2.89 24.46
CA THR A 439 -24.38 -4.08 24.32
C THR A 439 -24.67 -4.40 22.85
N ILE A 440 -25.14 -3.40 22.10
CA ILE A 440 -25.30 -3.43 20.64
C ILE A 440 -23.99 -2.97 20.01
N LYS A 441 -23.47 -3.75 19.05
CA LYS A 441 -22.18 -3.48 18.40
C LYS A 441 -22.31 -2.66 17.13
N VAL A 442 -21.26 -1.90 16.83
CA VAL A 442 -21.06 -1.31 15.49
C VAL A 442 -20.84 -2.41 14.46
N PHE A 443 -21.60 -2.37 13.36
CA PHE A 443 -21.40 -3.31 12.26
C PHE A 443 -20.08 -3.03 11.53
N MET A 444 -19.17 -4.01 11.59
CA MET A 444 -17.99 -4.08 10.74
C MET A 444 -18.28 -5.06 9.59
N PRO A 445 -18.25 -4.61 8.31
CA PRO A 445 -18.44 -5.49 7.16
C PRO A 445 -17.27 -6.49 7.04
N ALA A 446 -17.43 -7.68 7.62
CA ALA A 446 -16.48 -8.79 7.51
C ALA A 446 -16.75 -9.55 6.20
N ALA A 447 -15.83 -9.46 5.24
CA ALA A 447 -15.89 -10.17 3.95
C ALA A 447 -15.52 -11.66 4.08
N LEU A 448 -16.06 -12.36 5.09
CA LEU A 448 -15.83 -13.77 5.38
C LEU A 448 -16.87 -14.70 4.72
N THR A 449 -17.90 -14.15 4.08
CA THR A 449 -18.96 -14.90 3.39
C THR A 449 -18.54 -15.44 2.02
N SER A 450 -17.43 -14.97 1.43
CA SER A 450 -16.85 -15.48 0.19
C SER A 450 -15.47 -16.08 0.43
N GLN A 451 -15.37 -17.41 0.41
CA GLN A 451 -14.09 -18.09 0.37
C GLN A 451 -13.45 -17.86 -1.01
N ILE A 452 -12.29 -17.19 -1.05
CA ILE A 452 -11.50 -17.01 -2.29
C ILE A 452 -10.95 -18.36 -2.81
N ASN A 453 -10.96 -19.39 -1.96
CA ASN A 453 -10.58 -20.77 -2.30
C ASN A 453 -11.80 -21.70 -2.31
N ALA A 454 -12.90 -21.30 -2.96
CA ALA A 454 -13.77 -22.31 -3.56
C ALA A 454 -12.92 -23.04 -4.62
N TYR A 455 -12.45 -24.24 -4.27
CA TYR A 455 -11.84 -25.14 -5.25
C TYR A 455 -12.89 -25.36 -6.34
N ILE A 456 -12.56 -25.06 -7.60
CA ILE A 456 -13.46 -25.40 -8.71
C ILE A 456 -13.36 -26.91 -8.85
N ASP A 457 -14.27 -27.60 -8.17
CA ASP A 457 -14.33 -29.05 -8.15
C ASP A 457 -14.59 -29.51 -9.59
N ALA A 458 -13.67 -30.29 -10.14
CA ALA A 458 -13.59 -30.56 -11.57
C ALA A 458 -14.62 -31.62 -11.99
N GLN A 459 -15.92 -31.31 -11.83
CA GLN A 459 -17.02 -32.10 -12.34
C GLN A 459 -17.16 -31.91 -13.86
N ILE A 460 -16.11 -32.33 -14.58
CA ILE A 460 -16.29 -32.94 -15.90
C ILE A 460 -16.82 -34.35 -15.62
N PRO A 461 -18.05 -34.69 -16.04
CA PRO A 461 -18.51 -36.07 -15.99
C PRO A 461 -17.82 -36.83 -17.11
N ASP A 462 -16.62 -37.36 -16.84
CA ASP A 462 -15.93 -38.24 -17.79
C ASP A 462 -16.61 -39.62 -17.76
N SER A 463 -17.12 -40.04 -18.92
CA SER A 463 -18.04 -41.18 -19.03
C SER A 463 -17.36 -42.35 -19.75
N SER A 464 -16.50 -43.07 -19.03
CA SER A 464 -16.02 -44.39 -19.43
C SER A 464 -15.69 -45.24 -18.21
N ASP A 465 -16.32 -46.40 -18.10
CA ASP A 465 -16.01 -47.44 -17.14
C ASP A 465 -14.65 -48.12 -17.43
N GLU A 466 -13.93 -48.56 -16.39
CA GLU A 466 -13.34 -49.92 -16.28
C GLU A 466 -12.68 -50.14 -14.90
N GLU A 467 -12.30 -51.38 -14.57
CA GLU A 467 -12.07 -51.89 -13.21
C GLU A 467 -10.57 -52.06 -12.85
N GLY A 468 -10.21 -52.23 -11.55
CA GLY A 468 -8.85 -52.72 -11.20
C GLY A 468 -8.30 -52.57 -9.75
N GLU A 469 -8.59 -53.56 -8.89
CA GLU A 469 -7.77 -54.13 -7.78
C GLU A 469 -7.19 -53.31 -6.59
N GLU A 470 -7.30 -53.88 -5.37
CA GLU A 470 -6.53 -53.54 -4.16
C GLU A 470 -5.08 -54.07 -4.21
N ILE A 471 -4.10 -53.36 -3.63
CA ILE A 471 -3.00 -54.01 -2.87
C ILE A 471 -2.76 -53.28 -1.54
N ARG A 472 -2.39 -54.03 -0.50
CA ARG A 472 -2.42 -53.63 0.93
C ARG A 472 -1.05 -53.21 1.50
N ARG A 473 -1.08 -52.56 2.68
CA ARG A 473 0.07 -52.27 3.55
C ARG A 473 0.74 -53.57 4.05
N PRO A 474 2.00 -53.48 4.55
CA PRO A 474 2.20 -53.76 5.98
C PRO A 474 3.04 -52.70 6.73
N ARG A 475 3.43 -53.00 7.98
CA ARG A 475 3.85 -52.04 9.03
C ARG A 475 4.61 -52.77 10.16
N GLU A 476 5.75 -52.24 10.59
CA GLU A 476 6.58 -52.70 11.74
C GLU A 476 7.21 -51.42 12.43
N THR A 477 7.65 -51.27 13.70
CA THR A 477 7.96 -52.08 14.90
C THR A 477 9.29 -52.84 14.95
N SER A 478 10.18 -52.72 15.95
CA SER A 478 10.39 -51.77 17.08
C SER A 478 11.86 -51.97 17.59
N ASP A 479 12.37 -51.77 18.83
CA ASP A 479 11.86 -51.41 20.16
C ASP A 479 13.02 -51.00 21.13
N ALA A 480 12.65 -50.58 22.36
CA ALA A 480 13.39 -50.70 23.64
C ALA A 480 14.74 -49.99 23.94
N GLY A 481 14.99 -49.78 25.26
CA GLY A 481 16.32 -49.54 25.89
C GLY A 481 16.72 -48.07 26.10
N SER A 482 16.37 -47.31 27.14
CA SER A 482 16.43 -47.49 28.61
C SER A 482 17.84 -47.51 29.25
N ILE A 483 18.09 -46.56 30.17
CA ILE A 483 18.78 -46.65 31.49
C ILE A 483 19.00 -45.22 32.03
N ALA A 484 19.04 -45.06 33.37
CA ALA A 484 19.04 -43.77 34.07
C ALA A 484 20.36 -43.47 34.82
N ALA A 485 20.53 -42.21 35.24
CA ALA A 485 21.39 -41.80 36.36
C ALA A 485 20.86 -40.48 36.95
N GLU A 486 20.97 -40.33 38.28
CA GLU A 486 20.47 -39.19 39.05
C GLU A 486 21.58 -38.16 39.35
N GLY A 487 21.23 -36.98 39.86
CA GLY A 487 22.22 -35.93 40.19
C GLY A 487 21.64 -34.64 40.74
N ASP A 488 21.13 -34.66 41.97
CA ASP A 488 20.72 -33.45 42.71
C ASP A 488 21.91 -32.52 43.01
N PHE A 489 21.70 -31.21 42.86
CA PHE A 489 22.07 -30.28 43.94
C PHE A 489 21.20 -29.03 43.95
N ALA A 490 20.93 -28.51 45.15
CA ALA A 490 19.89 -27.52 45.38
C ALA A 490 20.40 -26.08 45.56
N GLY A 491 19.59 -25.14 45.07
CA GLY A 491 19.20 -23.96 45.83
C GLY A 491 20.13 -22.74 45.84
N ARG A 492 19.63 -21.66 45.24
CA ARG A 492 19.58 -20.38 45.96
C ARG A 492 18.33 -19.58 45.59
N SER A 493 17.56 -19.19 46.60
CA SER A 493 16.50 -18.19 46.43
C SER A 493 17.05 -16.81 46.80
N SER A 494 16.70 -15.79 46.03
CA SER A 494 16.86 -14.39 46.39
C SER A 494 15.77 -13.57 45.70
N THR A 495 14.61 -13.51 46.35
CA THR A 495 13.60 -12.48 46.08
C THR A 495 14.13 -11.12 46.51
N ILE A 496 14.04 -10.09 45.65
CA ILE A 496 13.86 -8.69 46.07
C ILE A 496 13.26 -7.89 44.90
N ASP A 497 12.18 -7.20 45.24
CA ASP A 497 11.56 -5.99 44.69
C ASP A 497 11.25 -5.79 43.19
N HIS A 498 10.10 -5.17 42.97
CA HIS A 498 9.75 -4.47 41.74
C HIS A 498 10.47 -3.12 41.69
N ASP A 499 11.16 -2.87 40.57
CA ASP A 499 10.96 -1.62 39.84
C ASP A 499 10.91 -1.96 38.35
N SER A 500 10.03 -1.30 37.60
CA SER A 500 9.79 -1.62 36.18
C SER A 500 10.62 -0.72 35.27
N GLU A 501 11.86 -1.14 35.00
CA GLU A 501 12.70 -0.53 33.96
C GLU A 501 11.98 -0.58 32.60
N GLU A 502 11.62 0.58 32.04
CA GLU A 502 11.19 0.66 30.65
C GLU A 502 12.38 0.32 29.75
N THR A 503 12.32 -0.81 29.05
CA THR A 503 13.41 -1.27 28.18
C THR A 503 13.80 -0.21 27.13
N ASP A 504 15.06 -0.17 26.71
CA ASP A 504 15.54 0.74 25.65
C ASP A 504 14.68 0.68 24.38
N THR A 505 14.09 -0.49 24.09
CA THR A 505 13.17 -0.68 22.97
C THR A 505 11.86 0.08 23.16
N GLN A 506 11.31 0.18 24.38
CA GLN A 506 10.16 1.02 24.69
C GLN A 506 10.52 2.50 24.61
N VAL A 507 11.66 2.92 25.18
CA VAL A 507 12.14 4.32 25.09
C VAL A 507 12.34 4.74 23.63
N PHE A 508 13.00 3.90 22.82
CA PHE A 508 13.17 4.10 21.37
C PHE A 508 11.83 4.19 20.63
N LEU A 509 10.87 3.31 20.93
CA LEU A 509 9.53 3.37 20.33
C LEU A 509 8.76 4.63 20.77
N GLN A 510 8.93 5.07 22.02
CA GLN A 510 8.29 6.27 22.55
C GLN A 510 8.87 7.54 21.91
N GLN A 511 10.19 7.64 21.77
CA GLN A 511 10.90 8.72 21.05
C GLN A 511 10.54 8.73 19.55
N GLN A 512 10.54 7.58 18.88
CA GLN A 512 10.14 7.47 17.48
C GLN A 512 8.67 7.90 17.28
N ASN A 513 7.79 7.50 18.19
CA ASN A 513 6.38 7.86 18.12
C ASN A 513 6.15 9.34 18.47
N GLN A 514 6.93 9.95 19.36
CA GLN A 514 6.94 11.40 19.59
C GLN A 514 7.40 12.15 18.33
N PHE A 515 8.53 11.77 17.72
CA PHE A 515 9.03 12.37 16.48
C PHE A 515 7.99 12.35 15.34
N PHE A 516 7.31 11.21 15.14
CA PHE A 516 6.22 11.13 14.17
C PHE A 516 4.96 11.87 14.62
N THR A 517 4.65 11.93 15.93
CA THR A 517 3.52 12.69 16.46
C THR A 517 3.68 14.18 16.18
N THR A 518 4.85 14.77 16.46
CA THR A 518 5.16 16.18 16.15
C THR A 518 4.99 16.45 14.65
N MET A 519 5.59 15.62 13.78
CA MET A 519 5.43 15.75 12.32
C MET A 519 4.01 15.55 11.76
N TYR A 520 3.05 15.04 12.54
CA TYR A 520 1.71 14.67 12.04
C TYR A 520 0.55 15.40 12.74
N HIS A 521 0.77 15.95 13.93
CA HIS A 521 -0.22 16.71 14.68
C HIS A 521 -0.08 18.23 14.48
N GLU A 522 1.13 18.73 14.26
CA GLU A 522 1.35 20.12 13.85
C GLU A 522 1.05 20.27 12.35
N ARG A 523 -0.20 20.66 12.04
CA ARG A 523 -0.66 20.98 10.67
C ARG A 523 -0.13 22.34 10.17
N GLU A 524 1.10 22.67 10.52
CA GLU A 524 1.77 23.90 10.13
C GLU A 524 2.60 23.68 8.85
N SER A 525 3.02 24.76 8.20
CA SER A 525 3.85 24.63 6.99
C SER A 525 5.32 24.37 7.35
N LEU A 526 6.04 23.66 6.48
CA LEU A 526 7.50 23.50 6.55
C LEU A 526 8.27 24.83 6.67
N GLY A 527 7.66 25.96 6.31
CA GLY A 527 8.21 27.32 6.47
C GLY A 527 8.16 27.88 7.90
N ARG A 528 7.72 27.11 8.92
CA ARG A 528 7.83 27.48 10.35
C ARG A 528 8.84 26.66 11.15
N LEU A 529 9.45 25.62 10.57
CA LEU A 529 10.62 24.96 11.17
C LEU A 529 11.85 25.87 11.23
N THR A 530 11.80 27.04 10.60
CA THR A 530 12.78 28.15 10.72
C THR A 530 12.65 28.94 12.03
N SER A 531 11.58 28.75 12.81
CA SER A 531 11.40 29.38 14.13
C SER A 531 11.32 28.34 15.27
N MET A 532 12.12 27.27 15.20
CA MET A 532 12.47 26.51 16.40
C MET A 532 13.17 27.46 17.38
N SER A 533 12.85 27.37 18.68
CA SER A 533 13.61 28.12 19.68
C SER A 533 15.06 27.61 19.73
N ALA A 534 15.98 28.42 20.25
CA ALA A 534 17.36 27.97 20.45
C ALA A 534 17.44 26.74 21.37
N GLU A 535 16.53 26.62 22.34
CA GLU A 535 16.41 25.46 23.22
C GLU A 535 15.88 24.23 22.49
N ASP A 536 14.87 24.37 21.62
CA ASP A 536 14.33 23.23 20.84
C ASP A 536 15.32 22.76 19.75
N ALA A 537 16.05 23.70 19.15
CA ALA A 537 17.12 23.39 18.20
C ALA A 537 18.29 22.68 18.90
N GLN A 538 18.71 23.16 20.07
CA GLN A 538 19.73 22.49 20.89
C GLN A 538 19.25 21.10 21.33
N ARG A 539 18.02 20.98 21.84
CA ARG A 539 17.42 19.71 22.28
C ARG A 539 17.27 18.69 21.15
N GLY A 540 16.96 19.16 19.93
CA GLY A 540 16.98 18.35 18.72
C GLY A 540 18.40 17.88 18.35
N SER A 541 19.40 18.75 18.49
CA SER A 541 20.82 18.41 18.30
C SER A 541 21.33 17.42 19.35
N ASP A 542 20.99 17.62 20.63
CA ASP A 542 21.39 16.76 21.74
C ASP A 542 20.81 15.34 21.57
N LEU A 543 19.55 15.23 21.13
CA LEU A 543 18.91 13.96 20.79
C LEU A 543 19.57 13.29 19.57
N LEU A 544 19.97 14.06 18.55
CA LEU A 544 20.72 13.54 17.40
C LEU A 544 22.12 13.07 17.79
N ASP A 545 22.82 13.79 18.67
CA ASP A 545 24.15 13.40 19.18
C ASP A 545 24.08 12.24 20.18
N GLN A 546 22.97 12.07 20.90
CA GLN A 546 22.70 10.84 21.67
C GLN A 546 22.46 9.66 20.73
N LEU A 547 21.63 9.82 19.68
CA LEU A 547 21.45 8.79 18.65
C LEU A 547 22.78 8.43 17.97
N ALA A 548 23.60 9.43 17.64
CA ALA A 548 24.91 9.22 17.01
C ALA A 548 25.85 8.42 17.91
N ARG A 549 25.96 8.80 19.20
CA ARG A 549 26.78 8.08 20.19
C ARG A 549 26.29 6.64 20.42
N TYR A 550 24.99 6.43 20.52
CA TYR A 550 24.39 5.08 20.60
C TYR A 550 24.73 4.21 19.38
N TYR A 551 24.71 4.79 18.17
CA TYR A 551 25.18 4.10 16.97
C TYR A 551 26.70 3.87 16.95
N GLU A 552 27.51 4.76 17.52
CA GLU A 552 28.98 4.57 17.62
C GLU A 552 29.37 3.53 18.67
N GLU A 553 28.68 3.42 19.80
CA GLU A 553 28.87 2.33 20.78
C GLU A 553 28.52 0.96 20.17
N ILE A 554 27.34 0.84 19.54
CA ILE A 554 26.91 -0.40 18.88
C ILE A 554 27.84 -0.80 17.73
N VAL A 555 28.41 0.16 16.99
CA VAL A 555 29.41 -0.11 15.93
C VAL A 555 30.81 -0.39 16.53
N GLY A 556 31.10 0.11 17.72
CA GLY A 556 32.34 -0.15 18.46
C GLY A 556 32.40 -1.58 19.02
N GLU A 557 31.32 -2.06 19.62
CA GLU A 557 31.21 -3.44 20.11
C GLU A 557 31.13 -4.46 18.96
N ILE A 558 30.36 -4.14 17.91
CA ILE A 558 30.07 -5.06 16.80
C ILE A 558 30.91 -4.69 15.57
N GLY A 559 32.21 -4.97 15.64
CA GLY A 559 33.21 -4.58 14.63
C GLY A 559 32.88 -5.02 13.19
N TRP A 560 32.26 -4.11 12.43
CA TRP A 560 31.84 -4.29 11.03
C TRP A 560 32.59 -3.36 10.07
N ASP A 561 32.86 -3.85 8.85
CA ASP A 561 33.77 -3.18 7.91
C ASP A 561 33.21 -1.87 7.30
N PHE A 562 34.12 -0.93 7.07
CA PHE A 562 33.82 0.48 6.77
C PHE A 562 33.39 0.73 5.32
N LYS A 563 32.15 1.21 5.14
CA LYS A 563 31.81 2.19 4.08
C LYS A 563 30.52 2.96 4.31
N LEU A 564 29.46 2.30 4.79
CA LEU A 564 28.14 2.92 4.89
C LEU A 564 28.06 3.97 6.00
N GLY A 565 28.59 3.68 7.20
CA GLY A 565 28.57 4.58 8.35
C GLY A 565 29.24 5.94 8.08
N ARG A 566 30.49 5.96 7.58
CA ARG A 566 31.18 7.21 7.20
C ARG A 566 30.48 8.00 6.10
N SER A 567 29.68 7.35 5.24
CA SER A 567 28.88 8.03 4.22
C SER A 567 27.66 8.73 4.83
N LEU A 568 27.02 8.14 5.83
CA LEU A 568 25.90 8.75 6.56
C LEU A 568 26.40 9.87 7.48
N ALA A 569 27.41 9.63 8.31
CA ALA A 569 27.98 10.64 9.21
C ALA A 569 28.42 11.92 8.46
N ARG A 570 29.06 11.79 7.29
CA ARG A 570 29.41 12.94 6.45
C ARG A 570 28.20 13.64 5.82
N GLN A 571 27.10 12.92 5.53
CA GLN A 571 25.87 13.53 5.03
C GLN A 571 25.08 14.27 6.13
N PHE A 572 25.27 13.92 7.40
CA PHE A 572 24.72 14.67 8.53
C PHE A 572 25.59 15.89 8.90
N GLN A 573 26.92 15.75 8.98
CA GLN A 573 27.82 16.91 9.21
C GLN A 573 27.71 17.98 8.11
N LEU A 574 27.49 17.60 6.84
CA LEU A 574 27.23 18.54 5.73
C LEU A 574 25.79 19.12 5.71
N ARG A 575 25.07 19.05 6.83
CA ARG A 575 23.74 19.66 7.06
C ARG A 575 23.59 20.35 8.42
N ALA A 576 24.64 20.36 9.24
CA ALA A 576 24.71 21.10 10.52
C ALA A 576 25.56 22.39 10.40
N HIS A 577 25.99 22.70 9.18
CA HIS A 577 26.57 23.96 8.70
C HIS A 577 25.90 24.29 7.36
#